data_AF-A0A939FHM8-F1
#
_entry.id   AF-A0A939FHM8-F1
#
_cell.length_a   1.000
_cell.length_b   1.000
_cell.length_c   1.000
_cell.angle_alpha   90.00
_cell.angle_beta   90.00
_cell.angle_gamma   90.00
#
_symmetry.space_group_name_H-M   'P 1'
#
loop_
_entity.id
_entity.type
_entity.pdbx_description
1 polymer ?
#
loop_
_entity_poly.entity_id
_entity_poly.type
_entity_poly.pdbx_seq_one_letter_code
_entity_poly.pdbx_strand_id
1 'polypeptide(L)' 'DAQTRRFNEEAAGLGSVKVYTISADLPFAQARWCGANGIENVETLSDHREMSFGEAFGVYIKELRLLARAVF' A
#
# COMPACT_ATOMS: atom_id res chain seq x y z
N ASP A 1 3.47 -5.69 4.62
CA ASP A 1 3.76 -7.13 4.46
C ASP A 1 2.50 -7.98 4.69
N ALA A 2 2.13 -8.35 5.93
CA ALA A 2 1.00 -9.25 6.19
C ALA A 2 -0.35 -8.82 5.55
N GLN A 3 -0.71 -7.53 5.64
CA GLN A 3 -1.97 -7.02 5.08
C GLN A 3 -2.02 -7.12 3.55
N THR A 4 -0.99 -6.62 2.88
CA THR A 4 -0.88 -6.64 1.42
C THR A 4 -0.87 -8.05 0.85
N ARG A 5 -0.19 -9.00 1.52
CA ARG A 5 -0.21 -10.41 1.11
C ARG A 5 -1.61 -11.02 1.25
N ARG A 6 -2.27 -10.82 2.39
CA ARG A 6 -3.62 -11.30 2.62
C ARG A 6 -4.61 -10.76 1.59
N PHE A 7 -4.57 -9.45 1.33
CA PHE A 7 -5.43 -8.85 0.31
C PHE A 7 -5.08 -9.32 -1.12
N ASN A 8 -3.82 -9.64 -1.41
CA ASN A 8 -3.44 -10.22 -2.69
C ASN A 8 -4.05 -11.62 -2.93
N GLU A 9 -4.12 -12.43 -1.88
CA GLU A 9 -4.79 -13.74 -1.92
C GLU A 9 -6.31 -13.59 -2.02
N GLU A 10 -6.92 -12.74 -1.18
CA GLU A 10 -8.37 -12.55 -1.15
C GLU A 10 -8.90 -11.86 -2.43
N ALA A 11 -8.13 -10.93 -3.02
CA ALA A 11 -8.50 -10.22 -4.24
C ALA A 11 -8.73 -11.16 -5.44
N ALA A 12 -8.05 -12.33 -5.48
CA ALA A 12 -8.27 -13.32 -6.53
C ALA A 12 -9.72 -13.87 -6.55
N GLY A 13 -10.42 -13.83 -5.40
CA GLY A 13 -11.83 -14.22 -5.29
C GLY A 13 -12.82 -13.07 -5.49
N LEU A 14 -12.35 -11.82 -5.57
CA LEU A 14 -13.18 -10.62 -5.59
C LEU A 14 -13.32 -10.07 -7.02
N GLY A 15 -14.09 -10.77 -7.85
CA GLY A 15 -14.61 -10.31 -9.16
C GLY A 15 -13.87 -9.14 -9.83
N SER A 16 -14.56 -8.00 -10.02
CA SER A 16 -14.01 -6.80 -10.67
C SER A 16 -13.58 -5.73 -9.65
N VAL A 17 -12.70 -6.08 -8.71
CA VAL A 17 -12.19 -5.15 -7.69
C VAL A 17 -10.73 -4.80 -7.96
N LYS A 18 -10.35 -3.55 -7.71
CA LYS A 18 -8.96 -3.13 -7.62
C LYS A 18 -8.60 -2.87 -6.17
N VAL A 19 -7.50 -3.46 -5.71
CA VAL A 19 -6.98 -3.24 -4.37
C VAL A 19 -5.70 -2.44 -4.45
N TYR A 20 -5.61 -1.39 -3.62
CA TYR A 20 -4.45 -0.52 -3.52
C TYR A 20 -3.82 -0.63 -2.13
N THR A 21 -2.50 -0.77 -2.06
CA THR A 21 -1.73 -0.57 -0.83
C THR A 21 -0.91 0.70 -0.97
N ILE A 22 -1.14 1.67 -0.08
CA ILE A 22 -0.42 2.94 -0.07
C ILE A 22 0.59 2.92 1.09
N SER A 23 1.85 3.27 0.82
CA SER A 23 2.87 3.44 1.86
C SER A 23 3.77 4.65 1.60
N ALA A 24 4.62 5.01 2.57
CA ALA A 24 5.61 6.08 2.44
C ALA A 24 6.98 5.57 1.93
N ASP A 25 7.04 4.34 1.41
CA ASP A 25 8.26 3.76 0.83
C ASP A 25 8.55 4.32 -0.56
N LEU A 26 9.81 4.27 -0.97
CA LEU A 26 10.20 4.66 -2.33
C LEU A 26 9.59 3.72 -3.37
N PRO A 27 9.13 4.23 -4.53
CA PRO A 27 8.47 3.40 -5.55
C PRO A 27 9.27 2.17 -5.99
N PHE A 28 10.60 2.30 -6.15
CA PHE A 28 11.44 1.16 -6.53
C PHE A 28 11.54 0.09 -5.43
N ALA A 29 11.44 0.48 -4.16
CA ALA A 29 11.46 -0.45 -3.04
C ALA A 29 10.16 -1.26 -2.98
N GLN A 30 9.02 -0.60 -3.22
CA GLN A 30 7.72 -1.24 -3.35
C GLN A 30 7.68 -2.21 -4.54
N ALA A 31 8.17 -1.79 -5.71
CA ALA A 31 8.24 -2.64 -6.91
C ALA A 31 9.10 -3.89 -6.67
N ARG A 32 10.28 -3.72 -6.05
CA ARG A 32 11.15 -4.85 -5.68
C ARG A 32 10.46 -5.79 -4.69
N TRP A 33 9.76 -5.26 -3.70
CA TRP A 33 9.04 -6.08 -2.72
C TRP A 33 7.89 -6.84 -3.36
N CYS A 34 7.11 -6.22 -4.26
CA CYS A 34 6.02 -6.90 -4.99
C CYS A 34 6.56 -8.05 -5.84
N GLY A 35 7.61 -7.80 -6.63
CA GLY A 35 8.24 -8.83 -7.47
C GLY A 35 8.81 -10.00 -6.68
N ALA A 36 9.38 -9.74 -5.50
CA ALA A 36 9.92 -10.79 -4.62
C ALA A 36 8.83 -11.63 -3.93
N ASN A 37 7.58 -11.15 -3.87
CA ASN A 37 6.50 -11.77 -3.09
C ASN A 37 5.30 -12.23 -3.94
N GLY A 38 5.37 -12.16 -5.27
CA GLY A 38 4.28 -12.57 -6.16
C GLY A 38 3.01 -11.75 -5.94
N ILE A 39 3.15 -10.45 -5.71
CA ILE A 39 2.01 -9.55 -5.54
C ILE A 39 1.53 -9.10 -6.91
N GLU A 40 0.38 -9.62 -7.34
CA GLU A 40 -0.18 -9.45 -8.69
C GLU A 40 -1.59 -8.83 -8.66
N ASN A 41 -2.36 -9.08 -7.60
CA ASN A 41 -3.75 -8.63 -7.46
C ASN A 41 -3.89 -7.33 -6.64
N VAL A 42 -2.78 -6.77 -6.18
CA VAL A 42 -2.73 -5.51 -5.41
C VAL A 42 -1.75 -4.55 -6.06
N GLU A 43 -2.18 -3.32 -6.30
CA GLU A 43 -1.32 -2.25 -6.79
C GLU A 43 -0.72 -1.49 -5.61
N THR A 44 0.60 -1.28 -5.60
CA THR A 44 1.26 -0.46 -4.57
C THR A 44 1.47 0.96 -5.05
N LEU A 45 1.17 1.93 -4.17
CA LEU A 45 1.35 3.35 -4.43
C LEU A 45 2.22 3.98 -3.33
N SER A 46 2.99 5.00 -3.72
CA SER A 46 3.90 5.71 -2.82
C SER A 46 3.38 7.11 -2.53
N ASP A 47 3.05 7.36 -1.27
CA ASP A 47 2.77 8.70 -0.75
C ASP A 47 4.06 9.44 -0.34
N HIS A 48 5.23 8.82 -0.52
CA HIS A 48 6.52 9.28 0.00
C HIS A 48 6.85 10.73 -0.36
N ARG A 49 6.46 11.21 -1.55
CA ARG A 49 6.89 12.51 -2.07
C ARG A 49 6.27 13.66 -1.29
N GLU A 50 4.93 13.66 -1.17
CA GLU A 50 4.16 14.79 -0.64
C GLU A 50 3.45 14.48 0.67
N MET A 51 3.30 13.21 1.05
CA MET A 51 2.49 12.77 2.19
C MET A 51 1.02 13.23 2.11
N SER A 52 0.55 13.59 0.92
CA SER A 52 -0.75 14.23 0.70
C SER A 52 -1.91 13.27 0.94
N PHE A 53 -1.74 11.97 0.68
CA PHE A 53 -2.72 10.97 1.04
C PHE A 53 -2.82 10.84 2.56
N GLY A 54 -1.68 10.72 3.24
CA GLY A 54 -1.64 10.61 4.69
C GLY A 54 -2.26 11.81 5.40
N GLU A 55 -2.01 13.02 4.90
CA GLU A 55 -2.62 14.25 5.43
C GLU A 55 -4.13 14.29 5.18
N ALA A 56 -4.57 13.99 3.95
CA ALA A 56 -5.99 14.05 3.59
C ALA A 56 -6.86 13.01 4.32
N PHE A 57 -6.30 11.81 4.58
CA PHE A 57 -7.01 10.71 5.23
C PHE A 57 -6.73 10.61 6.74
N GLY A 58 -5.96 11.55 7.32
CA GLY A 58 -5.68 11.59 8.75
C GLY A 58 -4.83 10.41 9.26
N VAL A 59 -4.05 9.78 8.37
CA VAL A 59 -3.19 8.63 8.70
C VAL A 59 -1.70 8.99 8.71
N TYR A 60 -1.33 10.25 8.48
CA TYR A 60 0.09 10.65 8.50
C TYR A 60 0.65 10.78 9.93
N ILE A 61 1.64 9.95 10.25
CA ILE A 61 2.45 10.05 11.47
C ILE A 61 3.65 10.96 11.15
N LYS A 62 3.47 12.26 11.37
CA LYS A 62 4.38 13.31 10.91
C LYS A 62 5.81 13.15 11.40
N GLU A 63 5.99 12.76 12.66
CA GLU A 63 7.30 12.64 13.32
C GLU A 63 8.13 11.49 12.73
N LEU A 64 7.47 10.46 12.20
CA LEU A 64 8.14 9.25 11.69
C LEU A 64 8.16 9.19 10.16
N ARG A 65 7.45 10.12 9.49
CA ARG A 65 7.17 10.06 8.06
C ARG A 65 6.55 8.72 7.63
N LEU A 66 5.59 8.23 8.40
CA LEU A 66 4.90 6.95 8.17
C LEU A 66 3.39 7.14 8.02
N LEU A 67 2.71 6.12 7.48
CA LEU A 67 1.25 6.03 7.49
C LEU A 67 0.80 5.08 8.61
N ALA A 68 -0.18 5.50 9.40
CA ALA A 68 -0.94 4.63 10.27
C ALA A 68 -1.71 3.61 9.44
N ARG A 69 -1.95 2.43 10.01
CA ARG A 69 -2.70 1.36 9.32
C ARG A 69 -4.18 1.71 9.31
N ALA A 70 -4.78 1.73 8.12
CA ALA A 70 -6.21 1.93 7.93
C ALA A 70 -6.70 1.10 6.72
N VAL A 71 -8.00 0.82 6.70
CA VAL A 71 -8.73 0.26 5.56
C VAL A 71 -9.92 1.18 5.32
N PHE A 72 -10.17 1.53 4.07
CA PHE A 72 -11.21 2.46 3.63
C PHE A 72 -12.21 1.76 2.73
#